data_AF-A0A1M7MZZ5-F1
#
_entry.id   AF-A0A1M7MZZ5-F1
#
_cell.length_a   1.000
_cell.length_b   1.000
_cell.length_c   1.000
_cell.angle_alpha   90.00
_cell.angle_beta   90.00
_cell.angle_gamma   90.00
#
_symmetry.space_group_name_H-M   'P 1'
#
loop_
_entity.id
_entity.type
_entity.pdbx_description
1 polymer ?
#
loop_
_entity_poly.entity_id
_entity_poly.type
_entity_poly.pdbx_seq_one_letter_code
_entity_poly.pdbx_strand_id
1 'polypeptide(L)'
;MIQLLAVLNGILITTMTMMNGELASHIGNYHATVFIHLSGLTLITLFYVIQRNKFKKENKKVPLYLYLGGTIGVLTVVFNNLSTMYLGITITLGISLFAQTTTSLIIDHYGFLGSIKHPFNKHKLIGLGSILLGIFAMFL
;
A
#
# COMPACT_ATOMS: atom_id res chain seq x y z
N MET A 1 8.14 -12.01 15.76
CA MET A 1 6.76 -11.47 15.87
C MET A 1 6.44 -10.42 14.80
N ILE A 2 7.20 -9.32 14.66
CA ILE A 2 6.90 -8.26 13.68
C ILE A 2 7.00 -8.74 12.21
N GLN A 3 7.96 -9.61 11.89
CA GLN A 3 8.08 -10.21 10.54
C GLN A 3 6.84 -11.02 10.14
N LEU A 4 6.18 -11.70 11.09
CA LEU A 4 4.93 -12.42 10.83
C LEU A 4 3.80 -11.46 10.44
N LEU A 5 3.75 -10.28 11.07
CA LEU A 5 2.79 -9.23 10.68
C LEU A 5 3.04 -8.74 9.25
N ALA A 6 4.30 -8.66 8.81
CA ALA A 6 4.62 -8.30 7.43
C ALA A 6 4.16 -9.38 6.43
N VAL A 7 4.28 -10.66 6.79
CA VAL A 7 3.75 -11.78 5.99
C VAL A 7 2.22 -11.71 5.91
N LEU A 8 1.54 -11.53 7.04
CA LEU A 8 0.08 -11.38 7.08
C LEU A 8 -0.38 -10.17 6.27
N ASN A 9 0.35 -9.06 6.34
CA ASN A 9 0.08 -7.88 5.53
C ASN A 9 0.16 -8.21 4.03
N GLY A 10 1.15 -8.99 3.59
CA GLY A 10 1.23 -9.46 2.20
C GLY A 10 0.00 -10.27 1.78
N ILE A 11 -0.47 -11.18 2.63
CA ILE A 11 -1.68 -11.98 2.36
C ILE A 11 -2.92 -11.07 2.24
N LEU A 12 -3.05 -10.11 3.15
CA LEU A 12 -4.15 -9.14 3.14
C LEU A 12 -4.12 -8.25 1.89
N ILE A 13 -2.95 -7.74 1.49
CA ILE A 13 -2.79 -6.91 0.29
C ILE A 13 -3.21 -7.68 -0.96
N THR A 14 -2.77 -8.93 -1.11
CA THR A 14 -3.14 -9.76 -2.28
C THR A 14 -4.65 -10.03 -2.31
N THR A 15 -5.23 -10.40 -1.17
CA THR A 15 -6.68 -10.65 -1.06
C THR A 15 -7.49 -9.40 -1.37
N MET A 16 -7.09 -8.26 -0.79
CA MET A 16 -7.69 -6.95 -1.05
C MET A 16 -7.59 -6.59 -2.54
N THR A 17 -6.42 -6.78 -3.17
CA THR A 17 -6.20 -6.48 -4.59
C THR A 17 -7.15 -7.29 -5.48
N MET A 18 -7.30 -8.59 -5.21
CA MET A 18 -8.24 -9.45 -5.92
C MET A 18 -9.69 -8.96 -5.77
N MET A 19 -10.14 -8.72 -4.54
CA MET A 19 -11.51 -8.27 -4.27
C MET A 19 -11.81 -6.90 -4.89
N ASN A 20 -10.87 -5.97 -4.82
CA ASN A 20 -11.02 -4.62 -5.37
C ASN A 20 -11.09 -4.65 -6.90
N GLY A 21 -10.22 -5.44 -7.54
CA GLY A 21 -10.23 -5.64 -8.98
C GLY A 21 -11.55 -6.26 -9.46
N GLU A 22 -12.06 -7.27 -8.73
CA GLU A 22 -13.33 -7.91 -9.05
C GLU A 22 -14.52 -6.96 -8.86
N LEU A 23 -14.54 -6.16 -7.79
CA LEU A 23 -15.59 -5.15 -7.64
C LEU A 23 -15.50 -4.11 -8.77
N ALA A 24 -14.30 -3.69 -9.14
CA ALA A 24 -14.08 -2.73 -10.22
C ALA A 24 -14.51 -3.27 -11.59
N SER A 25 -14.39 -4.58 -11.85
CA SER A 25 -14.87 -5.21 -13.09
C SER A 25 -16.40 -5.22 -13.19
N HIS A 26 -17.11 -5.28 -12.06
CA HIS A 26 -18.57 -5.34 -12.03
C HIS A 26 -19.26 -3.97 -12.09
N ILE A 27 -18.76 -2.99 -11.33
CA ILE A 27 -19.43 -1.68 -11.16
C ILE A 27 -18.62 -0.49 -11.66
N GLY A 28 -17.46 -0.77 -12.27
CA GLY A 28 -16.53 0.25 -12.76
C GLY A 28 -15.60 0.78 -11.65
N ASN A 29 -14.38 1.13 -12.03
CA ASN A 29 -13.30 1.44 -11.10
C ASN A 29 -13.59 2.60 -10.13
N TYR A 30 -14.16 3.72 -10.63
CA TYR A 30 -14.47 4.87 -9.79
C TYR A 30 -15.55 4.56 -8.74
N HIS A 31 -16.62 3.87 -9.13
CA HIS A 31 -17.68 3.45 -8.19
C HIS A 31 -17.13 2.45 -7.17
N ALA A 32 -16.39 1.43 -7.62
CA ALA A 32 -15.76 0.46 -6.74
C ALA A 32 -14.84 1.13 -5.71
N THR A 33 -13.99 2.07 -6.14
CA THR A 33 -13.05 2.78 -5.26
C THR A 33 -13.77 3.54 -4.14
N VAL A 34 -14.93 4.16 -4.44
CA VAL A 34 -15.75 4.83 -3.43
C VAL A 34 -16.24 3.82 -2.39
N PHE A 35 -16.83 2.70 -2.80
CA PHE A 35 -17.32 1.68 -1.87
C PHE A 35 -16.20 1.03 -1.04
N ILE A 36 -15.03 0.80 -1.64
CA ILE A 36 -13.84 0.27 -0.96
C ILE A 36 -13.39 1.21 0.17
N HIS A 37 -13.32 2.52 -0.09
CA HIS A 37 -12.91 3.47 0.94
C HIS A 37 -14.01 3.71 1.98
N LEU A 38 -15.27 3.69 1.58
CA LEU A 38 -16.40 3.89 2.48
C LEU A 38 -16.54 2.70 3.46
N SER A 39 -16.31 1.47 3.00
CA SER A 39 -16.31 0.28 3.86
C SER A 39 -15.17 0.31 4.87
N GLY A 40 -13.96 0.66 4.43
CA GLY A 40 -12.80 0.83 5.30
C GLY A 40 -13.00 1.94 6.35
N LEU A 41 -13.53 3.10 5.92
CA LEU A 41 -13.87 4.21 6.80
C LEU A 41 -14.90 3.80 7.86
N THR A 42 -15.95 3.10 7.45
CA THR A 42 -17.00 2.62 8.37
C THR A 42 -16.41 1.72 9.45
N LEU A 43 -15.55 0.76 9.07
CA LEU A 43 -14.93 -0.16 10.01
C LEU A 43 -14.03 0.56 11.02
N ILE A 44 -13.15 1.45 10.55
CA ILE A 44 -12.22 2.16 11.45
C ILE A 44 -12.96 3.15 12.37
N THR A 45 -14.02 3.81 11.88
CA THR A 45 -14.85 4.68 12.70
C THR A 45 -15.60 3.90 13.78
N LEU A 46 -16.16 2.73 13.46
CA LEU A 46 -16.80 1.88 14.46
C LEU A 46 -15.82 1.46 15.56
N PHE A 47 -14.63 0.99 15.16
CA PHE A 47 -13.59 0.59 16.10
C PHE A 47 -13.12 1.77 16.98
N TYR A 48 -13.01 2.97 16.40
CA TYR A 48 -12.68 4.19 17.13
C TYR A 48 -13.74 4.53 18.18
N VAL A 49 -15.02 4.46 17.83
CA VAL A 49 -16.13 4.74 18.76
C VAL A 49 -16.16 3.73 19.92
N ILE A 50 -15.97 2.43 19.64
CA ILE A 50 -15.93 1.38 20.66
C ILE A 50 -14.75 1.58 21.64
N GLN A 51 -13.60 2.01 21.13
CA GLN A 51 -12.39 2.18 21.93
C GLN A 51 -12.13 3.62 22.40
N ARG A 52 -13.12 4.51 22.30
CA ARG A 52 -13.00 5.96 22.55
C ARG A 52 -12.23 6.31 23.82
N ASN A 53 -12.42 5.55 24.90
CA ASN A 53 -11.80 5.82 26.22
C ASN A 53 -10.32 5.43 26.31
N LYS A 54 -9.77 4.70 25.32
CA LYS A 54 -8.35 4.31 25.29
C LYS A 54 -7.48 5.30 24.50
N PHE A 55 -8.09 6.15 23.68
CA PHE A 55 -7.35 7.13 22.87
C PHE A 55 -7.05 8.37 23.71
N LYS A 56 -5.79 8.50 24.15
CA LYS A 56 -5.30 9.75 24.76
C LYS A 56 -5.19 10.81 23.66
N LYS A 57 -5.69 12.01 23.94
CA LYS A 57 -5.54 13.17 23.06
C LYS A 57 -4.07 13.59 23.05
N GLU A 58 -3.35 13.25 21.98
CA GLU A 58 -1.99 13.78 21.79
C GLU A 58 -2.07 15.22 21.26
N ASN A 59 -1.53 16.17 22.03
CA ASN A 59 -1.51 17.59 21.67
C ASN A 59 -0.32 17.97 20.77
N LYS A 60 0.26 17.01 20.04
CA LYS A 60 1.35 17.31 19.11
C LYS A 60 0.77 17.90 17.83
N LYS A 61 1.28 19.07 17.41
CA LYS A 61 0.98 19.63 16.10
C LYS A 61 1.58 18.70 15.03
N VAL A 62 0.73 17.93 14.36
CA VAL A 62 1.13 17.07 13.25
C VAL A 62 1.07 17.87 11.94
N PRO A 63 2.10 17.82 11.08
CA PRO A 63 2.06 18.49 9.78
C PRO A 63 0.85 18.07 8.92
N LEU A 64 0.15 19.04 8.33
CA LEU A 64 -1.10 18.81 7.58
C LEU A 64 -0.94 17.85 6.40
N TYR A 65 0.23 17.83 5.74
CA TYR A 65 0.46 16.94 4.59
C TYR A 65 0.43 15.46 4.96
N LEU A 66 0.69 15.08 6.21
CA LEU A 66 0.64 13.68 6.65
C LEU A 66 -0.78 13.11 6.65
N TYR A 67 -1.80 13.97 6.72
CA TYR A 67 -3.20 13.58 6.62
C TYR A 67 -3.63 13.24 5.18
N LEU A 68 -2.80 13.55 4.17
CA LEU A 68 -3.07 13.22 2.77
C LEU A 68 -2.85 11.73 2.45
N GLY A 69 -2.43 10.91 3.41
CA GLY A 69 -2.24 9.47 3.22
C GLY A 69 -3.50 8.76 2.70
N GLY A 70 -4.68 9.17 3.17
CA GLY A 70 -5.95 8.65 2.67
C GLY A 70 -6.21 9.00 1.19
N THR A 71 -5.89 10.23 0.79
CA THR A 71 -5.99 10.68 -0.61
C THR A 71 -5.05 9.89 -1.52
N ILE A 72 -3.81 9.64 -1.06
CA ILE A 72 -2.85 8.79 -1.78
C ILE A 72 -3.38 7.35 -1.85
N GLY A 73 -4.06 6.87 -0.81
CA GLY A 73 -4.76 5.58 -0.80
C GLY A 73 -5.80 5.45 -1.91
N VAL A 74 -6.60 6.49 -2.15
CA VAL A 74 -7.59 6.51 -3.25
C VAL A 74 -6.90 6.33 -4.60
N LEU A 75 -5.85 7.11 -4.87
CA LEU A 75 -5.08 6.98 -6.12
C LEU A 75 -4.46 5.58 -6.25
N THR A 76 -3.96 5.03 -5.15
CA THR A 76 -3.36 3.69 -5.12
C THR A 76 -4.37 2.63 -5.52
N VAL A 77 -5.60 2.67 -4.98
CA VAL A 77 -6.66 1.71 -5.34
C VAL A 77 -7.09 1.87 -6.79
N VAL A 78 -7.28 3.10 -7.28
CA VAL A 78 -7.64 3.34 -8.69
C VAL A 78 -6.60 2.73 -9.63
N PHE A 79 -5.31 3.01 -9.40
CA PHE A 79 -4.24 2.48 -10.25
C PHE A 79 -4.05 0.98 -10.09
N ASN A 80 -4.17 0.46 -8.86
CA ASN A 80 -4.07 -0.97 -8.61
C ASN A 80 -5.20 -1.75 -9.30
N ASN A 81 -6.43 -1.26 -9.27
CA ASN A 81 -7.57 -1.87 -9.97
C ASN A 81 -7.35 -1.88 -11.50
N LEU A 82 -6.93 -0.75 -12.08
CA LEU A 82 -6.62 -0.68 -13.51
C LEU A 82 -5.51 -1.67 -13.87
N SER A 83 -4.38 -1.61 -13.16
CA SER A 83 -3.27 -2.52 -13.40
C SER A 83 -3.69 -3.98 -13.29
N THR A 84 -4.48 -4.33 -12.26
CA THR A 84 -4.96 -5.69 -12.05
C THR A 84 -5.88 -6.15 -13.19
N MET A 85 -6.75 -5.27 -13.70
CA MET A 85 -7.64 -5.57 -14.81
C MET A 85 -6.88 -5.86 -16.12
N TYR A 86 -5.78 -5.13 -16.40
CA TYR A 86 -5.05 -5.25 -17.66
C TYR A 86 -3.85 -6.22 -17.60
N LEU A 87 -3.18 -6.33 -16.46
CA LEU A 87 -1.95 -7.12 -16.28
C LEU A 87 -2.17 -8.41 -15.48
N GLY A 88 -3.33 -8.56 -14.84
CA GLY A 88 -3.55 -9.60 -13.84
C GLY A 88 -2.89 -9.28 -12.49
N ILE A 89 -3.29 -10.03 -11.46
CA ILE A 89 -2.91 -9.78 -10.06
C ILE A 89 -1.39 -9.99 -9.86
N THR A 90 -0.84 -11.09 -10.35
CA THR A 90 0.56 -11.49 -10.11
C THR A 90 1.55 -10.44 -10.65
N ILE A 91 1.37 -10.02 -11.90
CA ILE A 91 2.25 -9.03 -12.54
C ILE A 91 2.09 -7.66 -11.88
N THR A 92 0.85 -7.25 -11.57
CA THR A 92 0.56 -5.99 -10.87
C THR A 92 1.28 -5.94 -9.53
N LEU A 93 1.18 -6.99 -8.72
CA LEU A 93 1.82 -7.05 -7.42
C LEU A 93 3.34 -7.06 -7.55
N GLY A 94 3.90 -7.83 -8.50
CA GLY A 94 5.34 -7.85 -8.76
C GLY A 94 5.91 -6.46 -9.09
N ILE A 95 5.34 -5.80 -10.10
CA ILE A 95 5.75 -4.44 -10.49
C ILE A 95 5.56 -3.46 -9.33
N SER A 96 4.44 -3.54 -8.62
CA SER A 96 4.17 -2.65 -7.49
C SER A 96 5.19 -2.83 -6.36
N LEU A 97 5.59 -4.07 -6.05
CA LEU A 97 6.58 -4.36 -5.03
C LEU A 97 7.96 -3.81 -5.41
N PHE A 98 8.34 -3.95 -6.69
CA PHE A 98 9.58 -3.36 -7.19
C PHE A 98 9.58 -1.82 -7.04
N ALA A 99 8.50 -1.17 -7.45
CA ALA A 99 8.35 0.29 -7.33
C ALA A 99 8.34 0.73 -5.86
N GLN A 100 7.56 0.07 -4.99
CA GLN A 100 7.51 0.34 -3.56
C GLN A 100 8.88 0.21 -2.90
N THR A 101 9.62 -0.85 -3.20
CA THR A 101 10.96 -1.08 -2.64
C THR A 101 11.93 -0.02 -3.13
N THR A 102 11.92 0.31 -4.43
CA THR A 102 12.78 1.35 -5.00
C THR A 102 12.49 2.72 -4.39
N THR A 103 11.22 3.11 -4.31
CA THR A 103 10.81 4.38 -3.70
C THR A 103 11.14 4.42 -2.21
N SER A 104 10.98 3.32 -1.48
CA SER A 104 11.37 3.23 -0.06
C SER A 104 12.86 3.50 0.12
N LEU A 105 13.73 2.98 -0.75
CA LEU A 105 15.17 3.25 -0.66
C LEU A 105 15.52 4.73 -0.87
N ILE A 106 14.81 5.39 -1.78
CA ILE A 106 14.97 6.83 -2.04
C ILE A 106 14.52 7.62 -0.81
N ILE A 107 13.33 7.30 -0.27
CA ILE A 107 12.79 7.95 0.93
C ILE A 107 13.72 7.78 2.13
N ASP A 108 14.19 6.55 2.37
CA ASP A 108 15.11 6.21 3.46
C ASP A 108 16.46 6.93 3.32
N HIS A 109 16.98 7.04 2.10
CA HIS A 109 18.27 7.67 1.86
C HIS A 109 18.23 9.18 2.09
N TYR A 110 17.20 9.85 1.57
CA TYR A 110 17.08 11.31 1.67
C TYR A 110 16.38 11.77 2.96
N GLY A 111 15.71 10.88 3.69
CA GLY A 111 14.96 11.22 4.90
C GLY A 111 13.67 11.99 4.60
N PHE A 112 13.01 11.69 3.46
CA PHE A 112 11.80 12.40 3.06
C PHE A 112 10.68 12.21 4.09
N LEU A 113 9.82 13.24 4.24
CA LEU A 113 8.67 13.24 5.16
C LEU A 113 9.04 13.04 6.65
N GLY A 114 10.27 13.40 7.03
CA GLY A 114 10.76 13.25 8.41
C GLY A 114 11.12 11.81 8.78
N SER A 115 11.33 10.93 7.80
CA SER A 115 11.81 9.57 8.04
C SER A 115 13.24 9.58 8.58
N ILE A 116 13.57 8.56 9.37
CA ILE A 116 14.93 8.34 9.87
C ILE A 116 15.81 8.02 8.67
N LYS A 117 16.86 8.82 8.46
CA LYS A 117 17.82 8.58 7.37
C LYS A 117 18.52 7.25 7.59
N HIS A 118 18.34 6.32 6.66
CA HIS A 118 19.11 5.09 6.62
C HIS A 118 20.15 5.19 5.49
N PRO A 119 21.44 5.00 5.78
CA PRO A 119 22.46 5.06 4.75
C PRO A 119 22.18 4.02 3.67
N PHE A 120 22.38 4.42 2.42
CA PHE A 120 22.14 3.55 1.28
C PHE A 120 23.12 2.38 1.32
N ASN A 121 22.60 1.16 1.41
CA ASN A 121 23.39 -0.06 1.36
C ASN A 121 23.26 -0.69 -0.03
N LYS A 122 24.38 -0.76 -0.77
CA LYS A 122 24.44 -1.32 -2.13
C LYS A 122 23.94 -2.77 -2.21
N HIS A 123 24.00 -3.55 -1.14
CA HIS A 123 23.46 -4.92 -1.11
C HIS A 123 21.95 -4.97 -1.36
N LYS A 124 21.20 -3.90 -1.05
CA LYS A 124 19.76 -3.83 -1.34
C LYS A 124 19.46 -3.84 -2.85
N LEU A 125 20.44 -3.48 -3.70
CA LEU A 125 20.32 -3.58 -5.16
C LEU A 125 20.27 -5.03 -5.64
N ILE A 126 20.89 -5.98 -4.92
CA ILE A 126 20.81 -7.41 -5.23
C ILE A 126 19.36 -7.90 -5.06
N GLY A 127 18.70 -7.45 -3.98
CA GLY A 127 17.29 -7.73 -3.74
C GLY A 127 16.39 -7.15 -4.84
N LEU A 128 16.60 -5.89 -5.22
CA LEU A 128 15.88 -5.27 -6.34
C LEU A 128 16.09 -6.00 -7.67
N GLY A 129 17.32 -6.40 -7.97
CA GLY A 129 17.63 -7.20 -9.15
C GLY A 129 16.91 -8.55 -9.14
N SER A 130 16.83 -9.19 -7.97
CA SER A 130 16.10 -10.45 -7.81
C SER A 130 14.59 -10.29 -8.05
N ILE A 131 14.00 -9.19 -7.56
CA ILE A 131 12.59 -8.87 -7.84
C ILE A 131 12.36 -8.66 -9.33
N LEU A 132 13.23 -7.89 -10.01
CA LEU A 132 13.12 -7.65 -11.46
C LEU A 132 13.22 -8.95 -12.27
N LEU A 133 14.17 -9.82 -11.93
CA LEU A 133 14.30 -11.12 -12.58
C LEU A 133 13.04 -11.98 -12.37
N GLY A 134 12.48 -11.96 -11.17
CA GLY A 134 11.21 -12.64 -10.87
C GLY A 134 10.05 -12.10 -11.71
N ILE A 135 9.92 -10.77 -11.82
CA ILE A 135 8.90 -10.13 -12.67
C ILE A 135 9.09 -10.52 -14.14
N PHE A 136 10.32 -10.46 -14.65
CA PHE A 136 10.61 -10.86 -16.03
C PHE A 136 10.23 -12.33 -16.29
N ALA A 137 10.54 -13.22 -15.35
CA ALA A 137 10.13 -14.62 -15.43
C ALA A 137 8.60 -14.82 -15.41
N MET A 138 7.83 -13.93 -14.78
CA MET A 138 6.36 -13.97 -14.78
C MET A 138 5.74 -13.52 -16.12
N PHE A 139 6.50 -12.83 -16.98
CA PHE A 139 6.05 -12.39 -18.31
C PHE A 139 6.30 -13.43 -19.41
N LEU A 140 7.16 -14.42 -19.15
CA LEU A 140 7.46 -15.54 -20.06
C LEU A 140 6.37 -16.60 -19.99
#